data_AF-A0A8J8C9H7-F1
#
_entry.id   AF-A0A8J8C9H7-F1
#
_cell.length_a   1.000
_cell.length_b   1.000
_cell.length_c   1.000
_cell.angle_alpha   90.00
_cell.angle_beta   90.00
_cell.angle_gamma   90.00
#
_symmetry.space_group_name_H-M   'P 1'
#
loop_
_entity.id
_entity.type
_entity.pdbx_description
1 polymer ?
#
loop_
_entity_poly.entity_id
_entity_poly.type
_entity_poly.pdbx_seq_one_letter_code
_entity_poly.pdbx_strand_id
1 'polypeptide(L)'
;MQITNPVQQFIQLSVPMQASVAVLALIGVQQLRQGHIGRVGIASAGGLVFSTAYPIWNQLAQMWRAYTAIAVVFAVVASVSYLTKTSMSSEFYKVALLLYGAGPIIMVFLYGFPL
;
A
#
# COMPACT_ATOMS: atom_id res chain seq x y z
N MET A 1 1.76 25.63 10.25
CA MET A 1 2.54 24.46 9.77
C MET A 1 3.40 24.93 8.61
N GLN A 2 4.73 24.88 8.73
CA GLN A 2 5.61 25.14 7.59
C GLN A 2 5.44 23.98 6.62
N ILE A 3 5.09 24.27 5.36
CA ILE A 3 5.01 23.27 4.30
C ILE A 3 6.45 22.96 3.90
N THR A 4 7.04 21.94 4.54
CA THR A 4 8.36 21.44 4.17
C THR A 4 8.28 20.87 2.75
N ASN A 5 9.25 21.21 1.90
CA ASN A 5 9.25 20.75 0.51
C ASN A 5 9.38 19.21 0.48
N PRO A 6 8.44 18.47 -0.14
CA PRO A 6 8.46 17.01 -0.16
C PRO A 6 9.74 16.44 -0.78
N VAL A 7 10.39 17.19 -1.69
CA VAL A 7 11.68 16.83 -2.28
C VAL A 7 12.79 16.89 -1.22
N GLN A 8 12.77 17.88 -0.33
CA GLN A 8 13.75 17.98 0.75
C GLN A 8 13.58 16.86 1.78
N GLN A 9 12.33 16.48 2.10
CA GLN A 9 12.05 15.34 2.96
C GLN A 9 12.57 14.03 2.35
N PHE A 10 12.38 13.83 1.05
CA PHE A 10 12.89 12.64 0.35
C PHE A 10 14.42 12.53 0.39
N ILE A 11 15.13 13.63 0.14
CA ILE A 11 16.61 13.67 0.16
C ILE A 11 17.17 13.38 1.56
N GLN A 12 16.41 13.71 2.61
CA GLN A 12 16.79 13.45 4.01
C GLN A 12 16.57 11.99 4.44
N LEU A 13 15.86 11.18 3.67
CA LEU A 13 15.69 9.75 3.96
C LEU A 13 17.01 8.99 3.75
N SER A 14 17.19 7.88 4.47
CA SER A 14 18.31 6.97 4.20
C SER A 14 18.25 6.41 2.77
N VAL A 15 19.41 6.14 2.16
CA VAL A 15 19.51 5.63 0.78
C VAL A 15 18.61 4.39 0.53
N PRO A 16 18.54 3.39 1.44
CA PRO A 16 17.62 2.26 1.27
C PRO A 16 16.13 2.66 1.22
N MET A 17 15.73 3.68 1.98
CA MET A 17 14.35 4.14 1.97
C MET A 17 14.03 5.00 0.76
N GLN A 18 14.97 5.82 0.29
CA GLN A 18 14.82 6.54 -0.99
C GLN A 18 14.59 5.54 -2.13
N ALA A 19 15.39 4.47 -2.18
CA ALA A 19 15.23 3.40 -3.15
C ALA A 19 13.85 2.72 -3.02
N SER A 20 13.42 2.42 -1.80
CA SER A 20 12.12 1.80 -1.53
C SER A 20 10.96 2.68 -2.01
N VAL A 21 10.99 3.98 -1.69
CA VAL A 21 9.97 4.95 -2.11
C VAL A 21 9.97 5.12 -3.63
N ALA A 22 11.14 5.19 -4.28
CA ALA A 22 11.25 5.28 -5.73
C ALA A 22 10.69 4.03 -6.43
N VAL A 23 10.99 2.83 -5.91
CA VAL A 23 10.45 1.56 -6.42
C VAL A 23 8.93 1.52 -6.26
N LEU A 24 8.40 1.91 -5.09
CA LEU A 24 6.96 2.01 -4.87
C LEU A 24 6.29 3.01 -5.83
N ALA A 25 6.94 4.14 -6.10
CA ALA A 25 6.44 5.13 -7.06
C ALA A 25 6.40 4.57 -8.49
N LEU A 26 7.45 3.86 -8.92
CA LEU A 26 7.49 3.20 -10.23
C LEU A 26 6.43 2.11 -10.36
N ILE A 27 6.24 1.30 -9.32
CA ILE A 27 5.18 0.29 -9.24
C ILE A 27 3.80 0.97 -9.34
N GLY A 28 3.60 2.08 -8.63
CA GLY A 28 2.37 2.87 -8.70
C GLY A 28 2.10 3.41 -10.10
N VAL A 29 3.10 4.00 -10.77
CA VAL A 29 2.99 4.48 -12.16
C VAL A 29 2.66 3.33 -13.12
N GLN A 30 3.30 2.17 -12.94
CA GLN A 30 3.02 0.99 -13.75
C GLN A 30 1.58 0.49 -13.55
N GLN A 31 1.11 0.41 -12.31
CA GLN A 31 -0.25 -0.02 -11.98
C GLN A 31 -1.30 0.96 -12.51
N LEU A 32 -1.05 2.26 -12.44
CA LEU A 32 -1.91 3.30 -13.03
C LEU A 32 -2.00 3.17 -14.55
N ARG A 33 -0.88 2.89 -15.23
CA ARG A 33 -0.87 2.68 -16.68
C ARG A 33 -1.59 1.39 -17.11
N GLN A 34 -1.51 0.34 -16.31
CA GLN A 34 -2.17 -0.94 -16.61
C GLN A 34 -3.67 -0.92 -16.27
N GLY A 35 -4.15 0.05 -15.49
CA GLY A 35 -5.54 0.14 -15.06
C GLY A 35 -5.99 -1.00 -14.15
N HIS A 36 -5.06 -1.87 -13.75
CA HIS A 36 -5.28 -2.98 -12.83
C HIS A 36 -4.01 -3.24 -12.01
N ILE A 37 -4.18 -3.75 -10.79
CA ILE A 37 -3.09 -4.27 -9.96
C ILE A 37 -3.09 -5.80 -10.04
N GLY A 38 -1.94 -6.43 -10.31
CA GLY A 38 -1.85 -7.89 -10.36
C GLY A 38 -2.03 -8.54 -8.98
N ARG A 39 -2.40 -9.83 -8.93
CA ARG A 39 -2.64 -10.57 -7.66
C ARG A 39 -1.47 -10.49 -6.68
N VAL A 40 -0.23 -10.62 -7.21
CA VAL A 40 1.00 -10.50 -6.42
C VAL A 40 1.17 -9.07 -5.87
N GLY A 41 0.82 -8.06 -6.67
CA GLY A 41 0.82 -6.66 -6.23
C GLY A 41 -0.19 -6.40 -5.10
N ILE A 42 -1.39 -6.98 -5.20
CA ILE A 42 -2.41 -6.89 -4.15
C ILE A 42 -1.93 -7.57 -2.86
N ALA A 43 -1.40 -8.79 -2.95
CA ALA A 43 -0.91 -9.54 -1.80
C ALA A 43 0.25 -8.83 -1.09
N SER A 44 1.24 -8.36 -1.86
CA SER A 44 2.39 -7.62 -1.32
C SER A 44 2.00 -6.27 -0.72
N ALA A 45 1.13 -5.51 -1.37
CA ALA A 45 0.63 -4.24 -0.84
C ALA A 45 -0.16 -4.44 0.48
N GLY A 46 -0.99 -5.48 0.55
CA GLY A 46 -1.69 -5.81 1.79
C GLY A 46 -0.76 -6.28 2.90
N GLY A 47 0.28 -7.05 2.57
CA GLY A 47 1.34 -7.40 3.51
C GLY A 47 2.04 -6.17 4.08
N LEU A 48 2.36 -5.19 3.22
CA LEU A 48 2.94 -3.91 3.65
C LEU A 48 1.99 -3.15 4.59
N VAL A 49 0.74 -2.92 4.17
CA VAL A 49 -0.26 -2.21 4.98
C VAL A 49 -0.41 -2.86 6.36
N PHE A 50 -0.52 -4.19 6.41
CA PHE A 50 -0.61 -4.91 7.68
C PHE A 50 0.64 -4.76 8.52
N SER A 51 1.83 -4.96 7.92
CA SER A 51 3.10 -4.86 8.64
C SER A 51 3.36 -3.46 9.21
N THR A 52 2.89 -2.41 8.53
CA THR A 52 2.99 -1.02 9.00
C THR A 52 1.95 -0.68 10.06
N ALA A 53 0.75 -1.24 9.96
CA ALA A 53 -0.34 -0.94 10.87
C ALA A 53 -0.28 -1.75 12.17
N TYR A 54 0.22 -2.98 12.12
CA TYR A 54 0.22 -3.92 13.25
C TYR A 54 0.94 -3.38 14.49
N PRO A 55 2.15 -2.78 14.40
CA PRO A 55 2.86 -2.26 15.58
C PRO A 55 2.13 -1.12 16.29
N ILE A 56 1.34 -0.35 15.54
CA ILE A 56 0.63 0.85 16.02
C ILE A 56 -0.90 0.66 16.06
N TRP A 57 -1.38 -0.58 15.97
CA TRP A 57 -2.80 -0.88 15.77
C TRP A 57 -3.73 -0.19 16.77
N ASN A 58 -3.34 -0.20 18.05
CA ASN A 58 -4.12 0.39 19.15
C ASN A 58 -4.10 1.93 19.13
N GLN A 59 -3.18 2.55 18.39
CA GLN A 59 -3.04 3.99 18.22
C GLN A 59 -3.80 4.50 16.99
N LEU A 60 -4.16 3.60 16.07
CA LEU A 60 -4.91 3.95 14.86
C LEU A 60 -6.36 4.31 15.21
N ALA A 61 -6.85 5.39 14.60
CA ALA A 61 -8.28 5.73 14.65
C ALA A 61 -9.12 4.57 14.09
N GLN A 62 -10.37 4.45 14.53
CA GLN A 62 -11.29 3.37 14.13
C GLN A 62 -11.38 3.22 12.61
N MET A 63 -11.42 4.34 11.87
CA MET A 63 -11.47 4.37 10.41
C MET A 63 -10.26 3.68 9.77
N TRP A 64 -9.05 3.93 10.29
CA TRP A 64 -7.80 3.35 9.76
C TRP A 64 -7.65 1.87 10.10
N ARG A 65 -8.14 1.44 11.27
CA ARG A 65 -8.24 0.02 11.62
C ARG A 65 -9.19 -0.71 10.67
N ALA A 66 -10.37 -0.15 10.41
CA ALA A 66 -11.35 -0.72 9.48
C ALA A 66 -10.78 -0.82 8.05
N TYR A 67 -10.16 0.26 7.56
CA TYR A 67 -9.48 0.26 6.26
C TYR A 67 -8.42 -0.84 6.18
N THR A 68 -7.57 -0.95 7.19
CA THR A 68 -6.50 -1.97 7.20
C THR A 68 -7.07 -3.38 7.24
N ALA A 69 -8.12 -3.64 8.03
CA ALA A 69 -8.77 -4.94 8.08
C ALA A 69 -9.35 -5.34 6.71
N ILE A 70 -10.03 -4.41 6.02
CA ILE A 70 -10.55 -4.62 4.67
C ILE A 70 -9.40 -4.89 3.68
N ALA A 71 -8.33 -4.10 3.77
CA ALA A 71 -7.12 -4.30 2.97
C ALA A 71 -6.43 -5.65 3.27
N VAL A 72 -6.52 -6.22 4.47
CA VAL A 72 -5.97 -7.56 4.70
C VAL A 72 -6.84 -8.63 4.01
N VAL A 73 -8.17 -8.50 4.06
CA VAL A 73 -9.08 -9.45 3.41
C VAL A 73 -8.82 -9.53 1.91
N PHE A 74 -8.69 -8.39 1.22
CA PHE A 74 -8.38 -8.37 -0.21
C PHE A 74 -7.02 -9.03 -0.53
N ALA A 75 -6.03 -8.84 0.34
CA ALA A 75 -4.71 -9.45 0.20
C ALA A 75 -4.76 -10.97 0.36
N VAL A 76 -5.52 -11.46 1.35
CA VAL A 76 -5.74 -12.89 1.56
C VAL A 76 -6.45 -13.51 0.35
N VAL A 77 -7.52 -12.87 -0.13
CA VAL A 77 -8.27 -13.36 -1.31
C VAL A 77 -7.37 -13.40 -2.54
N ALA A 78 -6.58 -12.35 -2.79
CA ALA A 78 -5.63 -12.33 -3.89
C ALA A 78 -4.53 -13.39 -3.76
N SER A 79 -4.04 -13.64 -2.54
CA SER A 79 -3.05 -14.67 -2.24
C SER A 79 -3.59 -16.06 -2.51
N VAL A 80 -4.80 -16.36 -2.01
CA VAL A 80 -5.48 -17.63 -2.25
C VAL A 80 -5.74 -17.82 -3.75
N SER A 81 -6.27 -16.80 -4.44
CA SER A 81 -6.49 -16.83 -5.90
C SER A 81 -5.20 -17.04 -6.70
N TYR A 82 -4.06 -16.54 -6.22
CA TYR A 82 -2.77 -16.81 -6.84
C TYR A 82 -2.35 -18.26 -6.64
N LEU A 83 -2.44 -18.79 -5.42
CA LEU A 83 -2.08 -20.18 -5.08
C LEU A 83 -2.97 -21.21 -5.78
N THR A 84 -4.27 -20.96 -5.88
CA THR A 84 -5.23 -21.84 -6.57
C THR A 84 -5.25 -21.63 -8.07
N LYS A 85 -4.47 -20.67 -8.60
CA LYS A 85 -4.45 -20.23 -10.01
C LYS A 85 -5.81 -19.77 -10.53
N THR A 86 -6.81 -19.57 -9.66
CA THR A 86 -8.17 -19.15 -10.03
C THR A 86 -8.17 -17.69 -10.45
N SER A 87 -8.68 -17.37 -11.65
CA SER A 87 -8.87 -15.99 -12.10
C SER A 87 -9.98 -15.30 -11.31
N MET A 88 -9.76 -14.05 -10.92
CA MET A 88 -10.79 -13.20 -10.32
C MET A 88 -11.42 -12.30 -11.38
N SER A 89 -12.60 -11.74 -11.06
CA SER A 89 -13.26 -10.76 -11.92
C SER A 89 -12.41 -9.49 -12.06
N SER A 90 -12.56 -8.82 -13.20
CA SER A 90 -11.93 -7.52 -13.47
C SER A 90 -12.26 -6.46 -12.40
N GLU A 91 -13.47 -6.50 -11.86
CA GLU A 91 -13.93 -5.58 -10.80
C GLU A 91 -13.14 -5.73 -9.50
N PHE A 92 -12.73 -6.95 -9.14
CA PHE A 92 -11.87 -7.16 -7.98
C PHE A 92 -10.53 -6.42 -8.13
N TYR A 93 -9.93 -6.48 -9.31
CA TYR A 93 -8.65 -5.81 -9.58
C TYR A 93 -8.77 -4.28 -9.56
N LYS A 94 -9.91 -3.72 -10.00
CA LYS A 94 -10.16 -2.27 -9.94
C LYS A 94 -10.37 -1.79 -8.51
N VAL A 95 -11.15 -2.53 -7.72
CA VAL A 95 -11.38 -2.20 -6.30
C VAL A 95 -10.08 -2.32 -5.52
N ALA A 96 -9.28 -3.35 -5.79
CA ALA A 96 -7.96 -3.47 -5.22
C ALA A 96 -7.03 -2.33 -5.64
N LEU A 97 -7.08 -1.87 -6.89
CA LEU A 97 -6.29 -0.72 -7.33
C LEU A 97 -6.67 0.55 -6.54
N LEU A 98 -7.95 0.76 -6.22
CA LEU A 98 -8.37 1.89 -5.37
C LEU A 98 -7.88 1.72 -3.92
N LEU A 99 -7.99 0.52 -3.36
CA LEU A 99 -7.54 0.21 -2.00
C LEU A 99 -6.02 0.37 -1.86
N TYR A 100 -5.23 -0.15 -2.79
CA TYR A 100 -3.76 -0.24 -2.68
C TYR A 100 -2.98 0.77 -3.52
N GLY A 101 -3.60 1.44 -4.50
CA GLY A 101 -2.93 2.44 -5.33
C GLY A 101 -2.67 3.77 -4.59
N ALA A 102 -3.48 4.09 -3.58
CA ALA A 102 -3.34 5.32 -2.79
C ALA A 102 -3.18 5.07 -1.29
N GLY A 103 -3.93 4.12 -0.70
CA GLY A 103 -4.01 3.96 0.75
C GLY A 103 -2.72 3.48 1.45
N PRO A 104 -1.91 2.56 0.90
CA PRO A 104 -0.61 2.18 1.47
C PRO A 104 0.39 3.33 1.44
N ILE A 105 0.38 4.14 0.37
CA ILE A 105 1.20 5.35 0.25
C ILE A 105 0.78 6.35 1.34
N ILE A 106 -0.53 6.58 1.50
CA ILE A 106 -1.06 7.47 2.54
C ILE A 106 -0.69 6.97 3.95
N MET A 107 -0.79 5.66 4.21
CA MET A 107 -0.43 5.09 5.52
C MET A 107 1.08 5.17 5.81
N VAL A 108 1.93 4.90 4.81
CA VAL A 108 3.39 5.06 4.95
C VAL A 108 3.75 6.54 5.18
N PHE A 109 3.11 7.47 4.48
CA PHE A 109 3.36 8.91 4.65
C PHE A 109 2.82 9.47 5.97
N LEU A 110 1.66 9.01 6.44
CA LEU A 110 1.04 9.51 7.67
C LEU A 110 1.58 8.85 8.94
N TYR A 111 2.00 7.59 8.87
CA TYR A 111 2.31 6.77 10.05
C TYR A 111 3.60 5.96 9.94
N GLY A 112 4.14 5.74 8.74
CA GLY A 112 5.32 4.91 8.50
C GLY A 112 6.66 5.61 8.76
N PHE A 113 6.65 6.92 8.98
CA PHE A 113 7.81 7.67 9.43
C PHE A 113 7.61 8.11 10.87
N PRO A 114 8.28 7.49 11.87
CA PRO A 114 8.55 8.22 13.09
C PRO A 114 9.37 9.47 12.70
N LEU A 115 8.80 10.65 12.94
CA LEU A 115 9.57 11.89 13.06
C LEU A 115 10.38 11.85 14.36
#